data_AF-A0A846WTA6-F1
#
_entry.id   AF-A0A846WTA6-F1
#
_cell.length_a   1.000
_cell.length_b   1.000
_cell.length_c   1.000
_cell.angle_alpha   90.00
_cell.angle_beta   90.00
_cell.angle_gamma   90.00
#
_symmetry.space_group_name_H-M   'P 1'
#
loop_
_entity.id
_entity.type
_entity.pdbx_description
1 polymer ?
#
loop_
_entity_poly.entity_id
_entity_poly.type
_entity_poly.pdbx_seq_one_letter_code
_entity_poly.pdbx_strand_id
1 'polypeptide(L)'
;MVDLRWQYWQLLDPADESLCWLAITRPKAHARIDRTKMWTLLADKAVLVANWFAAEDHQRPEAQRRWIHDSITGWDFCEAAVEVGLPTADELTRIARPEAMLTVDQIDRIPLVGVVGKREAERIWVARRG
;
A
#
# COMPACT_ATOMS: atom_id res chain seq x y z
N MET A 1 -3.68 -3.39 -17.79
CA MET A 1 -4.83 -4.16 -17.26
C MET A 1 -4.57 -4.32 -15.78
N VAL A 2 -5.46 -3.78 -14.97
CA VAL A 2 -5.39 -3.78 -13.50
C VAL A 2 -5.93 -5.12 -12.98
N ASP A 3 -5.24 -5.79 -12.07
CA ASP A 3 -5.64 -7.11 -11.56
C ASP A 3 -6.79 -7.01 -10.53
N LEU A 4 -7.95 -7.55 -10.89
CA LEU A 4 -9.17 -7.53 -10.08
C LEU A 4 -9.11 -8.38 -8.80
N ARG A 5 -8.01 -9.09 -8.55
CA ARG A 5 -7.77 -9.82 -7.29
C ARG A 5 -7.46 -8.88 -6.13
N TRP A 6 -7.01 -7.66 -6.43
CA TRP A 6 -6.65 -6.66 -5.45
C TRP A 6 -7.80 -5.68 -5.22
N GLN A 7 -7.90 -5.21 -3.99
CA GLN A 7 -8.61 -3.98 -3.69
C GLN A 7 -7.60 -2.88 -3.47
N TYR A 8 -7.84 -1.72 -4.07
CA TYR A 8 -6.92 -0.59 -4.11
C TYR A 8 -7.38 0.48 -3.13
N TRP A 9 -6.41 1.12 -2.48
CA TRP A 9 -6.67 2.09 -1.42
C TRP A 9 -5.75 3.29 -1.54
N GLN A 10 -6.29 4.45 -1.22
CA GLN A 10 -5.53 5.59 -0.76
C GLN A 10 -5.76 5.78 0.74
N LEU A 11 -4.70 6.08 1.47
CA LEU A 11 -4.75 6.44 2.88
C LEU A 11 -4.45 7.92 2.97
N LEU A 12 -5.42 8.69 3.43
CA LEU A 12 -5.34 10.15 3.51
C LEU A 12 -5.18 10.61 4.96
N ASP A 13 -4.45 11.70 5.17
CA ASP A 13 -4.44 12.37 6.47
C ASP A 13 -5.81 13.01 6.73
N PRO A 14 -6.45 12.77 7.89
CA PRO A 14 -7.77 13.32 8.19
C PRO A 14 -7.76 14.85 8.39
N ALA A 15 -6.61 15.48 8.58
CA ALA A 15 -6.52 16.93 8.81
C ALA A 15 -6.58 17.74 7.51
N ASP A 16 -5.98 17.26 6.43
CA ASP A 16 -5.84 17.99 5.16
C ASP A 16 -6.11 17.15 3.89
N GLU A 17 -6.52 15.88 4.06
CA GLU A 17 -6.76 14.92 2.99
C GLU A 17 -5.54 14.63 2.10
N SER A 18 -4.33 14.94 2.59
CA SER A 18 -3.10 14.65 1.86
C SER A 18 -2.85 13.14 1.75
N LEU A 19 -2.37 12.71 0.58
CA LEU A 19 -2.08 11.30 0.31
C LEU A 19 -0.86 10.83 1.11
N CYS A 20 -1.10 10.01 2.14
CA CYS A 20 -0.06 9.41 2.96
C CYS A 20 0.46 8.10 2.37
N TRP A 21 -0.45 7.21 1.94
CA TRP A 21 -0.07 5.92 1.37
C TRP A 21 -0.97 5.52 0.22
N LEU A 22 -0.38 4.81 -0.74
CA LEU A 22 -1.13 3.95 -1.64
C LEU A 22 -0.94 2.51 -1.24
N ALA A 23 -2.04 1.77 -1.21
CA ALA A 23 -2.02 0.40 -0.74
C ALA A 23 -2.92 -0.53 -1.53
N ILE A 24 -2.67 -1.83 -1.37
CA ILE A 24 -3.57 -2.88 -1.80
C ILE A 24 -3.88 -3.84 -0.65
N THR A 25 -5.06 -4.43 -0.69
CA THR A 25 -5.43 -5.59 0.13
C THR A 25 -5.89 -6.74 -0.78
N ARG A 26 -5.90 -7.96 -0.22
CA ARG A 26 -6.37 -9.16 -0.92
C ARG A 26 -7.50 -9.84 -0.14
N PRO A 27 -8.71 -9.27 -0.11
CA PRO A 27 -9.79 -9.72 0.77
C PRO A 27 -10.24 -11.17 0.49
N LYS A 28 -10.05 -11.65 -0.75
CA LYS A 28 -10.39 -13.00 -1.20
C LYS A 28 -9.20 -13.99 -1.13
N ALA A 29 -8.11 -13.65 -0.45
CA ALA A 29 -6.97 -14.56 -0.29
C ALA A 29 -7.38 -15.80 0.51
N HIS A 30 -6.82 -16.95 0.14
CA HIS A 30 -7.06 -18.21 0.84
C HIS A 30 -6.46 -18.20 2.26
N ALA A 31 -5.22 -17.73 2.39
CA ALA A 31 -4.56 -17.60 3.68
C ALA A 31 -5.20 -16.48 4.51
N ARG A 32 -5.52 -16.76 5.78
CA ARG A 32 -6.11 -15.76 6.69
C ARG A 32 -5.21 -14.54 6.85
N ILE A 33 -3.90 -14.75 7.00
CA ILE A 33 -2.93 -13.66 7.18
C ILE A 33 -2.90 -12.70 5.98
N ASP A 34 -3.03 -13.22 4.76
CA ASP A 34 -3.01 -12.38 3.56
C ASP A 34 -4.29 -11.55 3.39
N ARG A 35 -5.39 -11.95 4.03
CA ARG A 35 -6.62 -11.14 4.08
C ARG A 35 -6.51 -9.96 5.04
N THR A 36 -5.64 -10.04 6.03
CA THR A 36 -5.43 -8.98 7.03
C THR A 36 -4.26 -8.06 6.67
N LYS A 37 -3.42 -8.44 5.71
CA LYS A 37 -2.31 -7.62 5.24
C LYS A 37 -2.81 -6.45 4.39
N MET A 38 -2.08 -5.35 4.51
CA MET A 38 -2.15 -4.21 3.61
C MET A 38 -0.73 -3.97 3.10
N TRP A 39 -0.55 -3.99 1.78
CA TRP A 39 0.75 -3.74 1.15
C TRP A 39 0.80 -2.31 0.64
N THR A 40 1.72 -1.50 1.16
CA THR A 40 1.86 -0.10 0.76
C THR A 40 2.96 0.08 -0.29
N LEU A 41 2.77 1.01 -1.23
CA LEU A 41 3.67 1.26 -2.35
C LEU A 41 4.96 1.96 -1.90
N LEU A 42 6.10 1.40 -2.31
CA LEU A 42 7.39 2.08 -2.38
C LEU A 42 7.67 2.41 -3.85
N ALA A 43 7.30 3.61 -4.26
CA ALA A 43 7.18 3.96 -5.67
C ALA A 43 8.55 4.05 -6.38
N ASP A 44 9.58 4.53 -5.68
CA ASP A 44 10.99 4.56 -6.10
C ASP A 44 11.57 3.15 -6.39
N LYS A 45 11.02 2.13 -5.74
CA LYS A 45 11.44 0.73 -5.84
C LYS A 45 10.52 -0.12 -6.71
N ALA A 46 9.39 0.43 -7.17
CA ALA A 46 8.37 -0.31 -7.93
C ALA A 46 7.92 -1.61 -7.22
N VAL A 47 7.77 -1.57 -5.90
CA VAL A 47 7.31 -2.69 -5.08
C VAL A 47 6.28 -2.22 -4.06
N LEU A 48 5.34 -3.09 -3.71
CA LEU A 48 4.53 -2.93 -2.51
C LEU A 48 5.08 -3.81 -1.41
N VAL A 49 5.08 -3.33 -0.17
CA VAL A 49 5.62 -4.02 0.99
C VAL A 49 4.52 -4.16 2.03
N ALA A 50 4.40 -5.34 2.66
CA ALA A 50 3.43 -5.52 3.73
C ALA A 50 3.75 -4.54 4.87
N ASN A 51 2.79 -3.67 5.17
CA ASN A 51 2.93 -2.61 6.15
C ASN A 51 2.06 -2.94 7.36
N TRP A 52 2.71 -3.37 8.45
CA TRP A 52 2.01 -3.88 9.63
C TRP A 52 1.17 -2.81 10.33
N PHE A 53 1.61 -1.56 10.37
CA PHE A 53 0.87 -0.50 11.05
C PHE A 53 -0.25 0.07 10.18
N ALA A 54 -0.10 0.07 8.85
CA ALA A 54 -1.22 0.35 7.95
C ALA A 54 -2.28 -0.76 8.02
N ALA A 55 -1.84 -2.02 8.08
CA ALA A 55 -2.72 -3.16 8.29
C ALA A 55 -3.46 -3.07 9.63
N GLU A 56 -2.76 -2.75 10.72
CA GLU A 56 -3.37 -2.53 12.04
C GLU A 56 -4.40 -1.41 12.02
N ASP A 57 -4.04 -0.27 11.44
CA ASP A 57 -4.97 0.84 11.29
C ASP A 57 -6.22 0.42 10.51
N HIS A 58 -6.06 -0.31 9.41
CA HIS A 58 -7.17 -0.80 8.60
C HIS A 58 -8.12 -1.74 9.35
N GLN A 59 -7.64 -2.51 10.34
CA GLN A 59 -8.49 -3.40 11.14
C GLN A 59 -9.28 -2.68 12.24
N ARG A 60 -8.91 -1.43 12.58
CA ARG A 60 -9.64 -0.64 13.59
C ARG A 60 -11.01 -0.21 13.05
N PRO A 61 -12.00 0.03 13.94
CA PRO A 61 -13.22 0.73 13.58
C PRO A 61 -12.88 2.06 12.91
N GLU A 62 -13.63 2.45 11.88
CA GLU A 62 -13.33 3.62 11.04
C GLU A 62 -13.09 4.91 11.86
N ALA A 63 -13.92 5.16 12.87
CA ALA A 63 -13.80 6.32 13.76
C ALA A 63 -12.52 6.34 14.64
N GLN A 64 -11.75 5.26 14.67
CA GLN A 64 -10.52 5.11 15.46
C GLN A 64 -9.27 4.99 14.57
N ARG A 65 -9.43 5.07 13.25
CA ARG A 65 -8.32 4.99 12.31
C ARG A 65 -7.54 6.30 12.31
N ARG A 66 -6.22 6.18 12.17
CA ARG A 66 -5.31 7.30 11.94
C ARG A 66 -5.53 7.91 10.56
N TRP A 67 -5.73 7.08 9.55
CA TRP A 67 -5.95 7.53 8.17
C TRP A 67 -7.40 7.36 7.75
N ILE A 68 -7.83 8.17 6.79
CA ILE A 68 -9.04 7.88 6.00
C ILE A 68 -8.65 6.81 4.98
N HIS A 69 -9.27 5.63 5.05
CA HIS A 69 -9.02 4.53 4.11
C HIS A 69 -10.08 4.59 3.01
N ASP A 70 -9.73 5.20 1.89
CA ASP A 70 -10.64 5.35 0.77
C ASP A 70 -10.34 4.32 -0.33
N SER A 71 -11.38 3.60 -0.76
CA SER A 71 -11.28 2.53 -1.75
C SER A 71 -11.37 3.14 -3.14
N ILE A 72 -10.32 2.97 -3.92
CA ILE A 72 -10.21 3.59 -5.26
C ILE A 72 -10.20 2.53 -6.36
N THR A 73 -10.35 2.96 -7.60
CA THR A 73 -10.13 2.06 -8.74
C THR A 73 -8.63 1.85 -8.94
N GLY A 74 -8.23 0.75 -9.58
CA GLY A 74 -6.81 0.57 -9.89
C GLY A 74 -6.29 1.50 -10.99
N TRP A 75 -7.16 2.19 -11.74
CA TRP A 75 -6.76 3.29 -12.61
C TRP A 75 -6.36 4.51 -11.78
N ASP A 76 -7.21 4.90 -10.83
CA ASP A 76 -6.91 6.00 -9.89
C ASP A 76 -5.66 5.69 -9.06
N PHE A 77 -5.45 4.42 -8.68
CA PHE A 77 -4.22 3.99 -8.03
C PHE A 77 -2.97 4.27 -8.88
N CYS A 78 -3.03 4.01 -10.20
CA CYS A 78 -1.90 4.26 -11.08
C CYS A 78 -1.62 5.75 -11.24
N GLU A 79 -2.66 6.58 -11.32
CA GLU A 79 -2.52 8.05 -11.35
C GLU A 79 -1.97 8.60 -10.04
N ALA A 80 -2.47 8.13 -8.89
CA ALA A 80 -1.93 8.57 -7.61
C ALA A 80 -0.48 8.08 -7.40
N ALA A 81 -0.10 6.94 -7.96
CA ALA A 81 1.23 6.34 -7.76
C ALA A 81 2.37 7.15 -8.38
N VAL A 82 2.10 8.02 -9.35
CA VAL A 82 3.12 8.95 -9.88
C VAL A 82 3.35 10.15 -8.94
N GLU A 83 2.37 10.50 -8.12
CA GLU A 83 2.43 11.66 -7.21
C GLU A 83 2.76 11.29 -5.75
N VAL A 84 2.46 10.06 -5.31
CA VAL A 84 2.56 9.64 -3.90
C VAL A 84 3.93 9.93 -3.30
N GLY A 85 3.96 10.54 -2.11
CA GLY A 85 5.18 10.82 -1.36
C GLY A 85 6.01 9.55 -1.12
N LEU A 86 7.34 9.71 -1.06
CA LEU A 86 8.20 8.60 -0.65
C LEU A 86 8.20 8.48 0.88
N PRO A 87 8.13 7.26 1.43
CA PRO A 87 8.22 7.08 2.88
C PRO A 87 9.54 7.56 3.45
N THR A 88 9.49 8.10 4.66
CA THR A 88 10.66 8.51 5.42
C THR A 88 11.51 7.30 5.85
N ALA A 89 12.77 7.55 6.21
CA ALA A 89 13.66 6.49 6.72
C ALA A 89 13.13 5.83 8.00
N ASP A 90 12.46 6.60 8.86
CA ASP A 90 11.84 6.10 10.08
C ASP A 90 10.66 5.19 9.78
N GLU A 91 9.82 5.56 8.81
CA GLU A 91 8.72 4.71 8.36
C GLU A 91 9.22 3.41 7.73
N LEU A 92 10.26 3.46 6.90
CA LEU A 92 10.87 2.25 6.34
C LEU A 92 11.45 1.35 7.43
N THR A 93 12.10 1.92 8.44
CA THR A 93 12.62 1.18 9.61
C THR A 93 11.47 0.54 10.39
N ARG A 94 10.37 1.27 10.57
CA ARG A 94 9.19 0.78 11.26
C ARG A 94 8.50 -0.35 10.49
N ILE A 95 8.34 -0.24 9.17
CA ILE A 95 7.79 -1.32 8.33
C ILE A 95 8.58 -2.62 8.51
N ALA A 96 9.91 -2.53 8.57
CA ALA A 96 10.80 -3.68 8.71
C ALA A 96 10.81 -4.30 10.13
N ARG A 97 10.20 -3.65 11.12
CA ARG A 97 10.18 -4.07 12.52
C ARG A 97 8.74 -4.09 13.04
N PRO A 98 7.96 -5.13 12.69
CA PRO A 98 6.59 -5.24 13.15
C PRO A 98 6.51 -5.40 14.66
N GLU A 99 5.65 -4.59 15.29
CA GLU A 99 5.39 -4.62 16.74
C GLU A 99 4.03 -5.28 17.06
N ALA A 100 3.16 -5.42 16.05
CA ALA A 100 1.86 -6.05 16.14
C ALA A 100 1.43 -6.63 14.79
N MET A 101 0.38 -7.47 14.81
CA MET A 101 -0.30 -8.12 13.68
C MET A 101 0.51 -9.05 12.77
N LEU A 102 1.69 -8.60 12.33
CA LEU A 102 2.58 -9.34 11.46
C LEU A 102 3.84 -9.76 12.23
N THR A 103 4.44 -10.84 11.79
CA THR A 103 5.81 -11.23 12.19
C THR A 103 6.80 -10.73 11.14
N VAL A 104 8.09 -10.69 11.48
CA VAL A 104 9.15 -10.29 10.54
C VAL A 104 9.08 -11.10 9.25
N ASP A 105 8.84 -12.41 9.35
CA ASP A 105 8.72 -13.32 8.19
C ASP A 105 7.48 -13.06 7.32
N GLN A 106 6.50 -12.32 7.83
CA GLN A 106 5.29 -11.93 7.10
C GLN A 106 5.42 -10.58 6.40
N ILE A 107 6.56 -9.87 6.54
CA ILE A 107 6.88 -8.65 5.81
C ILE A 107 7.39 -9.00 4.41
N ASP A 108 6.47 -9.42 3.54
CA ASP A 108 6.74 -9.77 2.16
C ASP A 108 6.58 -8.57 1.21
N ARG A 109 7.02 -8.77 -0.04
CA ARG A 109 6.99 -7.76 -1.10
C ARG A 109 6.27 -8.29 -2.33
N ILE A 110 5.51 -7.42 -2.96
CA ILE A 110 4.81 -7.70 -4.22
C ILE A 110 5.39 -6.76 -5.28
N PRO A 111 5.95 -7.29 -6.39
CA PRO A 111 6.36 -6.46 -7.52
C PRO A 111 5.18 -5.68 -8.09
N LEU A 112 5.33 -4.36 -8.27
CA LEU A 112 4.25 -3.50 -8.78
C LEU A 112 3.75 -3.96 -10.16
N VAL A 113 4.64 -4.48 -11.00
CA VAL A 113 4.30 -5.06 -12.31
C VAL A 113 3.25 -6.17 -12.24
N GLY A 114 3.20 -6.93 -11.13
CA GLY A 114 2.20 -7.98 -10.91
C GLY A 114 0.82 -7.45 -10.51
N VAL A 115 0.70 -6.16 -10.21
CA VAL A 115 -0.52 -5.51 -9.72
C VAL A 115 -1.15 -4.61 -10.78
N VAL A 116 -0.33 -3.81 -11.47
CA VAL A 116 -0.81 -2.80 -12.45
C VAL A 116 -0.43 -3.14 -13.90
N GLY A 117 0.40 -4.16 -14.09
CA GLY A 117 0.95 -4.54 -15.40
C GLY A 117 2.20 -3.76 -15.80
N LYS A 118 2.91 -4.25 -16.81
CA LYS A 118 4.24 -3.75 -17.21
C LYS A 118 4.25 -2.26 -17.54
N ARG A 119 3.31 -1.81 -18.40
CA ARG A 119 3.26 -0.43 -18.89
C ARG A 119 3.11 0.58 -17.75
N GLU A 120 2.16 0.35 -16.85
CA GLU A 120 1.92 1.27 -15.73
C GLU A 120 3.05 1.21 -14.69
N ALA A 121 3.59 0.03 -14.40
CA ALA A 121 4.72 -0.10 -13.48
C ALA A 121 5.96 0.65 -13.99
N GLU A 122 6.23 0.59 -15.30
CA GLU A 122 7.33 1.33 -15.93
C GLU A 122 7.09 2.85 -15.89
N ARG A 123 5.87 3.31 -16.20
CA ARG A 123 5.48 4.72 -16.09
C ARG A 123 5.71 5.26 -14.68
N ILE A 124 5.20 4.55 -13.67
CA ILE A 124 5.34 4.92 -12.25
C ILE A 124 6.82 4.96 -11.88
N TRP A 125 7.57 3.91 -12.19
CA TRP A 125 8.99 3.85 -11.82
C TRP A 125 9.82 4.98 -12.45
N VAL A 126 9.59 5.30 -13.73
CA VAL A 126 10.28 6.41 -14.40
C VAL A 126 9.93 7.75 -13.76
N ALA A 127 8.65 8.00 -13.45
CA ALA A 127 8.22 9.24 -12.81
C ALA A 127 8.83 9.44 -11.41
N ARG A 128 9.09 8.36 -10.68
CA ARG A 128 9.53 8.40 -9.27
C ARG A 128 11.03 8.27 -9.06
N ARG A 129 11.80 8.02 -10.12
CA ARG A 129 13.27 7.88 -10.08
C ARG A 129 14.00 9.16 -10.54
N GLY A 130 13.24 10.19 -10.91
CA GLY A 130 13.74 11.53 -11.28
C GLY A 130 14.15 12.37 -10.08
#